data_AF-A0A962S0D1-F1
#
_entry.id   AF-A0A962S0D1-F1
#
_cell.length_a   1.000
_cell.length_b   1.000
_cell.length_c   1.000
_cell.angle_alpha   90.00
_cell.angle_beta   90.00
_cell.angle_gamma   90.00
#
_symmetry.space_group_name_H-M   'P 1'
#
loop_
_entity.id
_entity.type
_entity.pdbx_description
1 polymer ?
#
loop_
_entity_poly.entity_id
_entity_poly.type
_entity_poly.pdbx_seq_one_letter_code
_entity_poly.pdbx_strand_id
1 'polypeptide(L)'
;MNSETPVASTAGRLLAAAALVAVTSLAAAAERSWRSVDEMAPEDRALFDPATSTPRDASLDYVPAEPYPFEAPYTAEEMGYRSAEFVHISRWDYALVDVFGVVTSSGYINQGASVGYVETGGRPGFEGYMLDKKAGEIYSKWLLYDVFPPENEGAQQLWLPYRTDKSFRTKMDFFVYSPQLRRVRRQPEPRRDQRFPDNSQTFDDVIGRDPWEFEWQLLGTDVLYETLRFPTSRPSVTLNVPGQGFVE
;
A
#
# COMPACT_ATOMS: atom_id res chain seq x y z
N MET A 1 -60.09 -34.51 57.02
CA MET A 1 -59.12 -35.06 57.97
C MET A 1 -57.76 -34.94 57.31
N ASN A 2 -56.89 -34.11 57.91
CA ASN A 2 -55.44 -33.93 57.70
C ASN A 2 -55.03 -33.39 56.30
N SER A 3 -54.60 -32.13 56.16
CA SER A 3 -53.24 -31.59 56.44
C SER A 3 -52.17 -32.43 55.74
N GLU A 4 -51.43 -31.93 54.76
CA GLU A 4 -50.33 -30.97 54.96
C GLU A 4 -49.93 -30.21 53.68
N THR A 5 -49.48 -28.98 53.88
CA THR A 5 -48.85 -28.05 52.94
C THR A 5 -47.36 -28.42 52.67
N PRO A 6 -46.75 -27.85 51.61
CA PRO A 6 -45.52 -28.35 50.99
C PRO A 6 -44.23 -27.69 51.53
N VAL A 7 -43.10 -28.39 51.40
CA VAL A 7 -41.76 -27.79 51.45
C VAL A 7 -41.12 -27.95 50.07
N ALA A 8 -41.28 -26.93 49.23
CA ALA A 8 -40.54 -26.81 47.98
C ALA A 8 -39.10 -26.39 48.32
N SER A 9 -38.14 -27.24 47.99
CA SER A 9 -36.70 -27.00 48.10
C SER A 9 -36.27 -25.81 47.25
N THR A 10 -35.99 -24.69 47.92
CA THR A 10 -35.43 -23.44 47.38
C THR A 10 -33.90 -23.54 47.23
N ALA A 11 -33.39 -24.57 46.57
CA ALA A 11 -31.94 -24.77 46.42
C ALA A 11 -31.48 -24.99 44.96
N GLY A 12 -32.37 -24.87 43.98
CA GLY A 12 -32.07 -25.15 42.57
C GLY A 12 -32.08 -23.94 41.61
N ARG A 13 -32.25 -22.70 42.12
CA ARG A 13 -32.44 -21.50 41.27
C ARG A 13 -31.49 -20.33 41.56
N LEU A 14 -30.38 -20.58 42.26
CA LEU A 14 -29.36 -19.55 42.58
C LEU A 14 -28.02 -19.74 41.87
N LEU A 15 -27.91 -20.72 40.96
CA LEU A 15 -26.68 -20.98 40.17
C LEU A 15 -26.81 -20.61 38.68
N ALA A 16 -27.94 -20.03 38.27
CA ALA A 16 -28.15 -19.49 36.93
C ALA A 16 -28.00 -17.96 36.85
N ALA A 17 -27.74 -17.28 37.97
CA ALA A 17 -27.72 -15.81 38.05
C ALA A 17 -26.34 -15.20 38.39
N ALA A 18 -25.31 -16.01 38.66
CA ALA A 18 -23.97 -15.52 39.02
C ALA A 18 -22.86 -15.90 38.02
N ALA A 19 -23.20 -16.63 36.95
CA ALA A 19 -22.28 -16.91 35.83
C ALA A 19 -22.69 -16.20 34.53
N LEU A 20 -23.57 -15.20 34.63
CA LEU A 20 -23.49 -14.05 33.74
C LEU A 20 -22.35 -13.18 34.27
N VAL A 21 -21.13 -13.70 34.18
CA VAL A 21 -19.94 -12.85 34.14
C VAL A 21 -20.20 -11.99 32.94
N ALA A 22 -20.68 -10.79 33.23
CA ALA A 22 -20.71 -9.71 32.30
C ALA A 22 -19.27 -9.62 31.78
N VAL A 23 -19.04 -10.20 30.60
CA VAL A 23 -18.04 -9.72 29.67
C VAL A 23 -18.55 -8.34 29.29
N THR A 24 -18.50 -7.40 30.24
CA THR A 24 -18.32 -6.00 29.93
C THR A 24 -17.01 -5.99 29.19
N SER A 25 -17.11 -6.02 27.87
CA SER A 25 -16.14 -5.39 27.02
C SER A 25 -15.94 -3.99 27.58
N LEU A 26 -14.95 -3.85 28.49
CA LEU A 26 -14.15 -2.66 28.59
C LEU A 26 -13.42 -2.55 27.24
N ALA A 27 -14.18 -2.24 26.19
CA ALA A 27 -13.68 -1.37 25.17
C ALA A 27 -13.37 -0.11 25.96
N ALA A 28 -12.11 0.01 26.42
CA ALA A 28 -11.56 1.31 26.72
C ALA A 28 -12.03 2.19 25.57
N ALA A 29 -12.82 3.21 25.87
CA ALA A 29 -13.23 4.17 24.85
C ALA A 29 -11.90 4.67 24.27
N ALA A 30 -11.53 4.15 23.11
CA ALA A 30 -10.30 4.53 22.45
C ALA A 30 -10.47 6.02 22.27
N GLU A 31 -9.61 6.78 22.95
CA GLU A 31 -9.63 8.22 22.84
C GLU A 31 -9.55 8.54 21.36
N ARG A 32 -10.52 9.31 20.85
CA ARG A 32 -10.66 9.56 19.42
C ARG A 32 -9.41 10.32 18.96
N SER A 33 -8.47 9.61 18.35
CA SER A 33 -7.21 10.17 17.85
C SER A 33 -7.41 10.95 16.55
N TRP A 34 -8.43 10.57 15.76
CA TRP A 34 -8.82 11.25 14.53
C TRP A 34 -9.49 12.61 14.77
N ARG A 35 -8.90 13.69 14.25
CA ARG A 35 -9.40 15.07 14.28
C ARG A 35 -9.76 15.53 12.88
N SER A 36 -10.95 16.10 12.68
CA SER A 36 -11.27 16.76 11.40
C SER A 36 -10.43 18.03 11.21
N VAL A 37 -10.47 18.61 10.00
CA VAL A 37 -9.75 19.88 9.68
C VAL A 37 -10.08 21.00 10.69
N ASP A 38 -11.36 21.12 11.08
CA ASP A 38 -11.81 22.15 12.03
C ASP A 38 -11.32 21.87 13.46
N GLU A 39 -11.11 20.60 13.80
CA GLU A 39 -10.67 20.11 15.11
C GLU A 39 -9.14 19.95 15.20
N MET A 40 -8.38 20.29 14.15
CA MET A 40 -6.92 20.18 14.13
C MET A 40 -6.29 20.96 15.29
N ALA A 41 -5.29 20.33 15.92
CA ALA A 41 -4.47 21.03 16.89
C ALA A 41 -3.64 22.15 16.20
N PRO A 42 -3.24 23.20 16.94
CA PRO A 42 -2.50 24.32 16.38
C PRO A 42 -1.22 23.91 15.65
N GLU A 43 -0.51 22.91 16.16
CA GLU A 43 0.70 22.36 15.55
C GLU A 43 0.45 21.69 14.19
N ASP A 44 -0.64 20.93 14.05
CA ASP A 44 -1.03 20.31 12.77
C ASP A 44 -1.46 21.38 11.76
N ARG A 45 -2.23 22.37 12.25
CA ARG A 45 -2.71 23.49 11.42
C ARG A 45 -1.55 24.35 10.91
N ALA A 46 -0.46 24.46 11.67
CA ALA A 46 0.73 25.18 11.22
C ALA A 46 1.46 24.49 10.05
N LEU A 47 1.20 23.20 9.81
CA LEU A 47 1.78 22.43 8.70
C LEU A 47 0.90 22.43 7.44
N PHE A 48 -0.31 22.97 7.48
CA PHE A 48 -1.29 22.87 6.41
C PHE A 48 -1.62 24.24 5.81
N ASP A 49 -1.51 24.34 4.47
CA ASP A 49 -2.04 25.44 3.68
C ASP A 49 -3.46 25.08 3.18
N PRO A 50 -4.51 25.81 3.61
CA PRO A 50 -5.89 25.56 3.18
C PRO A 50 -6.18 25.98 1.72
N ALA A 51 -5.19 26.47 0.96
CA ALA A 51 -5.36 26.79 -0.44
C ALA A 51 -5.88 25.58 -1.23
N THR A 52 -6.97 25.80 -1.99
CA THR A 52 -7.60 24.77 -2.84
C THR A 52 -6.96 24.65 -4.22
N SER A 53 -5.91 25.42 -4.49
CA SER A 53 -5.18 25.42 -5.75
C SER A 53 -3.69 25.61 -5.50
N THR A 54 -2.91 24.56 -5.72
CA THR A 54 -1.45 24.61 -5.67
C THR A 54 -0.89 25.25 -6.95
N PRO A 55 0.04 26.23 -6.85
CA PRO A 55 0.73 26.78 -8.01
C PRO A 55 1.42 25.69 -8.84
N ARG A 56 1.53 25.87 -10.16
CA ARG A 56 2.05 24.85 -11.08
C ARG A 56 3.44 25.16 -11.59
N ASP A 57 4.25 24.12 -11.79
CA ASP A 57 5.51 24.24 -12.50
C ASP A 57 5.29 24.74 -13.93
N ALA A 58 6.18 25.61 -14.40
CA ALA A 58 6.05 26.26 -15.70
C ALA A 58 6.24 25.30 -16.89
N SER A 59 6.94 24.18 -16.68
CA SER A 59 7.24 23.18 -17.69
C SER A 59 6.34 21.93 -17.58
N LEU A 60 5.91 21.59 -16.37
CA LEU A 60 5.08 20.44 -16.05
C LEU A 60 3.81 20.90 -15.32
N ASP A 61 2.75 21.21 -16.08
CA ASP A 61 1.51 21.82 -15.58
C ASP A 61 0.71 20.96 -14.56
N TYR A 62 1.17 19.75 -14.29
CA TYR A 62 0.59 18.80 -13.36
C TYR A 62 1.41 18.61 -12.09
N VAL A 63 2.60 19.21 -12.00
CA VAL A 63 3.49 19.21 -10.83
C VAL A 63 3.36 20.54 -10.07
N PRO A 64 3.41 20.55 -8.72
CA PRO A 64 3.52 21.79 -7.96
C PRO A 64 4.70 22.66 -8.40
N ALA A 65 4.56 23.99 -8.30
CA ALA A 65 5.60 24.94 -8.69
C ALA A 65 6.80 24.91 -7.73
N GLU A 66 6.56 24.61 -6.46
CA GLU A 66 7.62 24.41 -5.49
C GLU A 66 8.41 23.15 -5.86
N PRO A 67 9.75 23.21 -5.96
CA PRO A 67 10.56 22.02 -6.20
C PRO A 67 10.43 21.00 -5.07
N TYR A 68 10.40 19.72 -5.40
CA TYR A 68 10.46 18.66 -4.40
C TYR A 68 11.87 18.59 -3.76
N PRO A 69 12.01 18.34 -2.45
CA PRO A 69 10.94 18.19 -1.46
C PRO A 69 10.32 19.53 -1.03
N PHE A 70 9.01 19.54 -0.85
CA PHE A 70 8.27 20.74 -0.42
C PHE A 70 8.55 21.07 1.06
N GLU A 71 8.34 22.33 1.43
CA GLU A 71 8.39 22.85 2.79
C GLU A 71 6.99 23.15 3.34
N ALA A 72 6.84 23.12 4.67
CA ALA A 72 5.58 23.47 5.31
C ALA A 72 5.35 24.99 5.27
N PRO A 73 4.10 25.49 5.18
CA PRO A 73 2.85 24.72 5.18
C PRO A 73 2.54 24.08 3.82
N TYR A 74 2.04 22.85 3.83
CA TYR A 74 1.73 22.09 2.61
C TYR A 74 0.27 22.24 2.22
N THR A 75 0.01 22.43 0.92
CA THR A 75 -1.30 22.19 0.34
C THR A 75 -1.67 20.70 0.40
N ALA A 76 -2.96 20.38 0.28
CA ALA A 76 -3.42 18.98 0.25
C ALA A 76 -2.76 18.17 -0.90
N GLU A 77 -2.50 18.82 -2.03
CA GLU A 77 -1.82 18.20 -3.17
C GLU A 77 -0.35 17.91 -2.88
N GLU A 78 0.39 18.84 -2.29
CA GLU A 78 1.80 18.61 -1.90
C GLU A 78 1.91 17.47 -0.88
N MET A 79 0.97 17.37 0.07
CA MET A 79 0.86 16.20 0.96
C MET A 79 0.62 14.91 0.17
N GLY A 80 -0.25 14.94 -0.84
CA GLY A 80 -0.50 13.82 -1.74
C GLY A 80 0.74 13.37 -2.50
N TYR A 81 1.49 14.32 -3.06
CA TYR A 81 2.78 14.06 -3.70
C TYR A 81 3.80 13.44 -2.72
N ARG A 82 3.89 13.96 -1.49
CA ARG A 82 4.75 13.36 -0.46
C ARG A 82 4.30 11.95 -0.08
N SER A 83 3.00 11.69 -0.01
CA SER A 83 2.49 10.33 0.23
C SER A 83 2.90 9.36 -0.86
N ALA A 84 3.00 9.84 -2.11
CA ALA A 84 3.45 9.06 -3.25
C ALA A 84 4.95 8.72 -3.18
N GLU A 85 5.74 9.22 -2.22
CA GLU A 85 7.09 8.73 -1.93
C GLU A 85 7.06 7.29 -1.38
N PHE A 86 6.01 6.93 -0.63
CA PHE A 86 5.85 5.64 0.01
C PHE A 86 5.13 4.65 -0.91
N VAL A 87 5.91 4.04 -1.80
CA VAL A 87 5.44 3.02 -2.74
C VAL A 87 5.89 1.62 -2.33
N HIS A 88 5.10 0.60 -2.66
CA HIS A 88 5.47 -0.79 -2.40
C HIS A 88 6.57 -1.30 -3.34
N ILE A 89 6.71 -0.69 -4.53
CA ILE A 89 7.81 -0.93 -5.47
C ILE A 89 8.82 0.18 -5.31
N SER A 90 10.01 -0.18 -4.85
CA SER A 90 11.10 0.77 -4.65
C SER A 90 11.49 1.50 -5.93
N ARG A 91 11.90 2.77 -5.80
CA ARG A 91 12.36 3.61 -6.92
C ARG A 91 13.89 3.67 -7.01
N TRP A 92 14.54 2.53 -6.81
CA TRP A 92 15.97 2.33 -7.01
C TRP A 92 16.17 0.95 -7.63
N ASP A 93 17.40 0.59 -7.99
CA ASP A 93 17.68 -0.73 -8.54
C ASP A 93 17.68 -1.79 -7.43
N TYR A 94 16.97 -2.90 -7.62
CA TYR A 94 16.94 -3.99 -6.63
C TYR A 94 16.68 -5.35 -7.28
N ALA A 95 17.08 -6.39 -6.56
CA ALA A 95 16.57 -7.73 -6.76
C ALA A 95 15.41 -7.97 -5.77
N LEU A 96 14.35 -8.59 -6.24
CA LEU A 96 13.15 -8.91 -5.47
C LEU A 96 13.03 -10.43 -5.35
N VAL A 97 12.69 -10.90 -4.16
CA VAL A 97 12.08 -12.23 -4.00
C VAL A 97 10.66 -11.97 -3.54
N ASP A 98 9.71 -12.18 -4.43
CA ASP A 98 8.29 -12.00 -4.14
C ASP A 98 7.69 -13.37 -3.81
N VAL A 99 7.16 -13.49 -2.59
CA VAL A 99 6.46 -14.68 -2.12
C VAL A 99 5.10 -14.21 -1.63
N PHE A 100 4.05 -14.61 -2.34
CA PHE A 100 2.70 -14.13 -2.07
C PHE A 100 1.73 -15.26 -1.79
N GLY A 101 0.70 -14.93 -1.01
CA GLY A 101 -0.49 -15.72 -0.82
C GLY A 101 -1.70 -14.80 -0.94
N VAL A 102 -2.54 -15.02 -1.94
CA VAL A 102 -3.72 -14.19 -2.22
C VAL A 102 -4.99 -15.00 -2.06
N VAL A 103 -6.01 -14.38 -1.47
CA VAL A 103 -7.35 -14.98 -1.44
C VAL A 103 -8.03 -14.67 -2.76
N THR A 104 -8.35 -15.71 -3.53
CA THR A 104 -9.04 -15.59 -4.81
C THR A 104 -10.45 -15.04 -4.61
N SER A 105 -11.06 -14.54 -5.69
CA SER A 105 -12.44 -14.04 -5.65
C SER A 105 -13.47 -15.09 -5.23
N SER A 106 -13.15 -16.38 -5.36
CA SER A 106 -13.98 -17.50 -4.92
C SER A 106 -13.63 -18.02 -3.51
N GLY A 107 -12.74 -17.34 -2.78
CA GLY A 107 -12.39 -17.65 -1.40
C GLY A 107 -11.32 -18.74 -1.21
N TYR A 108 -10.60 -19.13 -2.27
CA TYR A 108 -9.46 -20.05 -2.15
C TYR A 108 -8.16 -19.28 -1.89
N ILE A 109 -7.14 -19.95 -1.38
CA ILE A 109 -5.80 -19.37 -1.26
C ILE A 109 -5.00 -19.80 -2.50
N ASN A 110 -4.51 -18.83 -3.26
CA ASN A 110 -3.52 -19.01 -4.31
C ASN A 110 -2.16 -18.53 -3.79
N GLN A 111 -1.08 -19.20 -4.16
CA GLN A 111 0.27 -18.89 -3.71
C GLN A 111 1.24 -18.92 -4.88
N GLY A 112 2.23 -18.05 -4.83
CA GLY A 112 3.26 -17.98 -5.85
C GLY A 112 4.58 -17.50 -5.25
N ALA A 113 5.65 -17.81 -5.96
CA ALA A 113 6.93 -17.18 -5.71
C ALA A 113 7.60 -16.83 -7.04
N SER A 114 8.18 -15.63 -7.09
CA SER A 114 8.98 -15.16 -8.21
C SER A 114 10.25 -14.48 -7.72
N VAL A 115 11.24 -14.44 -8.59
CA VAL A 115 12.45 -13.64 -8.41
C VAL A 115 12.49 -12.59 -9.49
N GLY A 116 12.68 -11.33 -9.09
CA GLY A 116 12.69 -10.19 -9.97
C GLY A 116 14.02 -9.46 -9.96
N TYR A 117 14.37 -8.85 -11.08
CA TYR A 117 15.33 -7.76 -11.13
C TYR A 117 14.62 -6.52 -11.66
N VAL A 118 14.77 -5.41 -10.93
CA VAL A 118 14.19 -4.12 -11.28
C VAL A 118 15.33 -3.14 -11.50
N GLU A 119 15.40 -2.63 -12.74
CA GLU A 119 16.26 -1.51 -13.13
C GLU A 119 15.39 -0.25 -13.20
N THR A 120 15.82 0.83 -12.57
CA THR A 120 15.16 2.12 -12.56
C THR A 120 15.94 3.12 -13.39
N GLY A 121 15.23 3.92 -14.18
CA GLY A 121 15.83 4.93 -15.03
C GLY A 121 15.93 6.27 -14.31
N GLY A 122 17.12 6.88 -14.35
CA GLY A 122 17.35 8.17 -13.70
C GLY A 122 17.93 8.00 -12.30
N ARG A 123 17.88 9.06 -11.51
CA ARG A 123 18.34 9.04 -10.11
C ARG A 123 17.37 8.24 -9.21
N PRO A 124 17.88 7.55 -8.17
CA PRO A 124 17.04 6.88 -7.18
C PRO A 124 16.06 7.83 -6.46
N GLY A 125 14.90 7.30 -6.07
CA GLY A 125 13.91 7.97 -5.26
C GLY A 125 12.76 8.62 -6.05
N PHE A 126 11.85 9.26 -5.33
CA PHE A 126 10.65 9.88 -5.92
C PHE A 126 10.99 11.04 -6.86
N GLU A 127 11.98 11.86 -6.51
CA GLU A 127 12.37 13.01 -7.34
C GLU A 127 12.84 12.57 -8.74
N GLY A 128 13.67 11.51 -8.82
CA GLY A 128 14.10 10.97 -10.12
C GLY A 128 12.96 10.38 -10.94
N TYR A 129 12.07 9.65 -10.27
CA TYR A 129 10.84 9.16 -10.90
C TYR A 129 9.99 10.29 -11.51
N MET A 130 9.89 11.41 -10.79
CA MET A 130 9.08 12.55 -11.19
C MET A 130 9.70 13.37 -12.33
N LEU A 131 11.01 13.64 -12.24
CA LEU A 131 11.67 14.71 -12.99
C LEU A 131 12.64 14.21 -14.09
N ASP A 132 13.23 13.02 -13.95
CA ASP A 132 14.26 12.55 -14.88
C ASP A 132 13.69 11.90 -16.14
N LYS A 133 12.41 11.52 -16.10
CA LYS A 133 11.72 10.84 -17.19
C LYS A 133 10.54 11.67 -17.67
N LYS A 134 10.48 11.85 -18.98
CA LYS A 134 9.37 12.51 -19.66
C LYS A 134 8.27 11.52 -19.98
N ALA A 135 7.05 12.03 -20.16
CA ALA A 135 5.93 11.21 -20.58
C ALA A 135 6.27 10.42 -21.87
N GLY A 136 5.94 9.13 -21.89
CA GLY A 136 6.30 8.22 -22.98
C GLY A 136 7.67 7.56 -22.89
N GLU A 137 8.51 7.95 -21.92
CA GLU A 137 9.78 7.26 -21.65
C GLU A 137 9.58 6.11 -20.65
N ILE A 138 10.35 5.04 -20.83
CA ILE A 138 10.39 3.92 -19.89
C ILE A 138 11.12 4.39 -18.62
N TYR A 139 10.43 4.37 -17.47
CA TYR A 139 11.04 4.76 -16.20
C TYR A 139 11.63 3.58 -15.42
N SER A 140 11.26 2.35 -15.78
CA SER A 140 11.80 1.16 -15.15
C SER A 140 11.69 -0.07 -16.05
N LYS A 141 12.50 -1.10 -15.81
CA LYS A 141 12.45 -2.39 -16.52
C LYS A 141 12.43 -3.50 -15.49
N TRP A 142 11.38 -4.31 -15.47
CA TRP A 142 11.21 -5.37 -14.49
C TRP A 142 11.26 -6.71 -15.21
N LEU A 143 12.26 -7.52 -14.87
CA LEU A 143 12.34 -8.89 -15.32
C LEU A 143 11.97 -9.79 -14.15
N LEU A 144 10.83 -10.48 -14.24
CA LEU A 144 10.35 -11.42 -13.24
C LEU A 144 10.46 -12.85 -13.77
N TYR A 145 10.84 -13.77 -12.91
CA TYR A 145 10.99 -15.20 -13.16
C TYR A 145 10.19 -15.99 -12.12
N ASP A 146 9.21 -16.76 -12.57
CA ASP A 146 8.38 -17.57 -11.68
C ASP A 146 9.13 -18.83 -11.24
N VAL A 147 9.22 -19.05 -9.93
CA VAL A 147 9.85 -20.24 -9.32
C VAL A 147 8.81 -21.18 -8.70
N PHE A 148 7.60 -20.69 -8.44
CA PHE A 148 6.49 -21.46 -7.91
C PHE A 148 5.16 -20.80 -8.32
N PRO A 149 4.12 -21.56 -8.68
CA PRO A 149 4.00 -23.02 -8.58
C PRO A 149 4.63 -23.79 -9.77
N PRO A 150 4.83 -25.12 -9.66
CA PRO A 150 5.53 -25.92 -10.67
C PRO A 150 4.96 -25.81 -12.09
N GLU A 151 3.65 -25.61 -12.23
CA GLU A 151 2.99 -25.41 -13.53
C GLU A 151 3.46 -24.15 -14.27
N ASN A 152 3.92 -23.14 -13.53
CA ASN A 152 4.41 -21.87 -14.06
C ASN A 152 5.94 -21.72 -13.94
N GLU A 153 6.63 -22.72 -13.38
CA GLU A 153 8.07 -22.66 -13.17
C GLU A 153 8.80 -22.39 -14.49
N GLY A 154 9.67 -21.38 -14.48
CA GLY A 154 10.42 -20.97 -15.67
C GLY A 154 9.69 -20.00 -16.60
N ALA A 155 8.44 -19.65 -16.30
CA ALA A 155 7.78 -18.51 -16.93
C ALA A 155 8.51 -17.21 -16.58
N GLN A 156 8.58 -16.31 -17.54
CA GLN A 156 9.21 -15.01 -17.33
C GLN A 156 8.32 -13.89 -17.84
N GLN A 157 8.45 -12.76 -17.19
CA GLN A 157 7.72 -11.54 -17.51
C GLN A 157 8.70 -10.38 -17.64
N LEU A 158 8.58 -9.62 -18.72
CA LEU A 158 9.30 -8.35 -18.88
C LEU A 158 8.28 -7.22 -18.92
N TRP A 159 8.35 -6.35 -17.93
CA TRP A 159 7.50 -5.18 -17.82
C TRP A 159 8.35 -3.95 -18.10
N LEU A 160 7.84 -3.07 -18.96
CA LEU A 160 8.48 -1.80 -19.32
C LEU A 160 7.50 -0.66 -19.01
N PRO A 161 7.36 -0.24 -17.73
CA PRO A 161 6.48 0.86 -17.36
C PRO A 161 6.91 2.19 -17.98
N TYR A 162 5.94 2.90 -18.54
CA TYR A 162 6.11 4.24 -19.10
C TYR A 162 5.71 5.31 -18.10
N ARG A 163 6.42 6.43 -18.16
CA ARG A 163 6.03 7.66 -17.50
C ARG A 163 4.76 8.19 -18.19
N THR A 164 3.69 8.41 -17.43
CA THR A 164 2.44 8.98 -17.95
C THR A 164 2.29 10.46 -17.66
N ASP A 165 1.46 11.17 -18.42
CA ASP A 165 1.04 12.52 -18.07
C ASP A 165 -0.44 12.73 -18.38
N LYS A 166 -0.88 13.98 -18.48
CA LYS A 166 -2.27 14.32 -18.84
C LYS A 166 -2.67 13.83 -20.24
N SER A 167 -1.70 13.67 -21.15
CA SER A 167 -1.88 13.35 -22.58
C SER A 167 -1.46 11.92 -22.96
N PHE A 168 -0.32 11.44 -22.46
CA PHE A 168 0.22 10.11 -22.67
C PHE A 168 -0.24 9.19 -21.55
N ARG A 169 -1.14 8.27 -21.88
CA ARG A 169 -1.81 7.39 -20.90
C ARG A 169 -1.37 5.93 -20.95
N THR A 170 -0.55 5.55 -21.92
CA THR A 170 -0.02 4.18 -22.00
C THR A 170 0.87 3.91 -20.78
N LYS A 171 0.55 2.89 -20.00
CA LYS A 171 1.23 2.62 -18.72
C LYS A 171 2.39 1.65 -18.85
N MET A 172 2.34 0.68 -19.75
CA MET A 172 3.46 -0.25 -19.93
C MET A 172 3.43 -0.99 -21.26
N ASP A 173 4.60 -1.45 -21.67
CA ASP A 173 4.73 -2.64 -22.52
C ASP A 173 4.97 -3.89 -21.67
N PHE A 174 4.29 -4.98 -22.01
CA PHE A 174 4.31 -6.22 -21.24
C PHE A 174 4.61 -7.42 -22.14
N PHE A 175 5.61 -8.21 -21.79
CA PHE A 175 5.99 -9.42 -22.52
C PHE A 175 6.01 -10.63 -21.58
N VAL A 176 5.54 -11.76 -22.09
CA VAL A 176 5.54 -13.04 -21.37
C VAL A 176 6.30 -14.08 -22.18
N TYR A 177 7.24 -14.75 -21.52
CA TYR A 177 7.89 -15.96 -22.01
C TYR A 177 7.19 -17.19 -21.41
N SER A 178 6.75 -18.10 -22.28
CA SER A 178 6.23 -19.41 -21.87
C SER A 178 7.30 -20.49 -22.10
N PRO A 179 7.73 -21.22 -21.06
CA PRO A 179 8.75 -22.26 -21.19
C PRO A 179 8.24 -23.48 -22.00
N GLN A 180 6.95 -23.81 -21.89
CA GLN A 180 6.35 -24.93 -22.62
C GLN A 180 6.35 -24.69 -24.14
N LEU A 181 6.16 -23.43 -24.54
CA LEU A 181 6.17 -23.03 -25.95
C LEU A 181 7.51 -22.51 -26.44
N ARG A 182 8.44 -22.22 -25.53
CA ARG A 182 9.74 -21.55 -25.77
C ARG A 182 9.59 -20.30 -26.62
N ARG A 183 8.60 -19.47 -26.28
CA ARG A 183 8.24 -18.28 -27.05
C ARG A 183 7.96 -17.11 -26.14
N VAL A 184 8.43 -15.94 -26.57
CA VAL A 184 8.05 -14.63 -26.02
C VAL A 184 6.87 -14.09 -26.81
N ARG A 185 5.88 -13.53 -26.12
CA ARG A 185 4.75 -12.82 -26.72
C ARG A 185 4.58 -11.47 -26.04
N ARG A 186 4.43 -10.41 -26.82
CA ARG A 186 3.90 -9.13 -26.34
C ARG A 186 2.44 -9.34 -25.98
N GLN A 187 2.07 -9.00 -24.76
CA GLN A 187 0.70 -8.95 -24.32
C GLN A 187 0.10 -7.59 -24.69
N PRO A 188 -1.23 -7.50 -24.88
CA PRO A 188 -1.90 -6.21 -24.90
C PRO A 188 -1.57 -5.42 -23.64
N GLU A 189 -1.58 -4.09 -23.74
CA GLU A 189 -1.48 -3.23 -22.57
C GLU A 189 -2.55 -3.66 -21.54
N PRO A 190 -2.16 -3.99 -20.30
CA PRO A 190 -3.13 -4.36 -19.28
C PRO A 190 -4.09 -3.21 -19.01
N ARG A 191 -5.38 -3.52 -18.85
CA ARG A 191 -6.32 -2.50 -18.38
C ARG A 191 -6.03 -2.24 -16.91
N ARG A 192 -6.14 -0.99 -16.51
CA ARG A 192 -5.79 -0.53 -15.16
C ARG A 192 -6.60 -1.21 -14.05
N ASP A 193 -7.88 -1.41 -14.30
CA ASP A 193 -8.85 -2.08 -13.42
C ASP A 193 -8.90 -3.60 -13.61
N GLN A 194 -8.12 -4.14 -14.55
CA GLN A 194 -8.04 -5.57 -14.76
C GLN A 194 -7.29 -6.21 -13.60
N ARG A 195 -7.94 -7.21 -13.00
CA ARG A 195 -7.34 -8.06 -11.98
C ARG A 195 -6.33 -9.01 -12.60
N PHE A 196 -5.27 -9.31 -11.86
CA PHE A 196 -4.42 -10.46 -12.19
C PHE A 196 -5.25 -11.76 -12.11
N PRO A 197 -4.93 -12.77 -12.93
CA PRO A 197 -5.58 -14.08 -12.85
C PRO A 197 -5.55 -14.62 -11.41
N ASP A 198 -6.72 -15.05 -10.91
CA ASP A 198 -6.89 -15.60 -9.57
C ASP A 198 -6.34 -14.73 -8.42
N ASN A 199 -6.32 -13.41 -8.60
CA ASN A 199 -5.89 -12.43 -7.62
C ASN A 199 -6.94 -11.32 -7.45
N SER A 200 -7.02 -10.73 -6.26
CA SER A 200 -7.85 -9.56 -5.98
C SER A 200 -7.19 -8.25 -6.44
N GLN A 201 -5.85 -8.24 -6.57
CA GLN A 201 -5.08 -7.09 -7.02
C GLN A 201 -5.29 -6.81 -8.51
N THR A 202 -5.35 -5.52 -8.83
CA THR A 202 -5.34 -4.96 -10.18
C THR A 202 -3.94 -4.50 -10.58
N PHE A 203 -3.75 -4.19 -11.86
CA PHE A 203 -2.48 -3.60 -12.32
C PHE A 203 -2.17 -2.26 -11.66
N ASP A 204 -3.18 -1.44 -11.37
CA ASP A 204 -2.99 -0.19 -10.62
C ASP A 204 -2.52 -0.42 -9.18
N ASP A 205 -2.88 -1.54 -8.55
CA ASP A 205 -2.40 -1.88 -7.20
C ASP A 205 -0.90 -2.22 -7.18
N VAL A 206 -0.34 -2.68 -8.31
CA VAL A 206 1.06 -3.11 -8.43
C VAL A 206 1.97 -2.03 -9.06
N ILE A 207 1.50 -1.35 -10.09
CA ILE A 207 2.27 -0.25 -10.72
C ILE A 207 2.09 1.06 -9.94
N GLY A 208 0.97 1.17 -9.22
CA GLY A 208 0.58 2.41 -8.56
C GLY A 208 -0.10 3.38 -9.52
N ARG A 209 -0.63 4.44 -8.92
CA ARG A 209 -1.13 5.61 -9.61
C ARG A 209 -0.24 6.79 -9.29
N ASP A 210 -0.20 7.70 -10.23
CA ASP A 210 0.60 8.90 -10.08
C ASP A 210 -0.15 9.99 -9.31
N PRO A 211 0.55 10.84 -8.53
CA PRO A 211 -0.10 11.82 -7.66
C PRO A 211 -0.94 12.86 -8.41
N TRP A 212 -0.59 13.21 -9.66
CA TRP A 212 -1.41 14.13 -10.49
C TRP A 212 -2.67 13.47 -11.07
N GLU A 213 -2.87 12.18 -10.88
CA GLU A 213 -4.11 11.50 -11.31
C GLU A 213 -5.24 11.66 -10.29
N PHE A 214 -4.95 12.27 -9.14
CA PHE A 214 -5.90 12.46 -8.06
C PHE A 214 -6.20 13.93 -7.83
N GLU A 215 -7.41 14.18 -7.34
CA GLU A 215 -7.74 15.42 -6.64
C GLU A 215 -7.56 15.16 -5.15
N TRP A 216 -6.75 16.00 -4.50
CA TRP A 216 -6.37 15.80 -3.11
C TRP A 216 -7.21 16.67 -2.18
N GLN A 217 -7.74 16.05 -1.14
CA GLN A 217 -8.46 16.73 -0.07
C GLN A 217 -7.94 16.25 1.28
N LEU A 218 -7.57 17.20 2.14
CA LEU A 218 -7.28 16.88 3.53
C LEU A 218 -8.59 16.72 4.30
N LEU A 219 -8.77 15.55 4.92
CA LEU A 219 -9.98 15.25 5.71
C LEU A 219 -9.78 15.53 7.21
N GLY A 220 -8.53 15.48 7.69
CA GLY A 220 -8.23 15.53 9.11
C GLY A 220 -6.80 15.07 9.40
N THR A 221 -6.47 14.99 10.69
CA THR A 221 -5.24 14.39 11.20
C THR A 221 -5.53 13.23 12.14
N ASP A 222 -4.59 12.31 12.22
CA ASP A 222 -4.60 11.21 13.19
C ASP A 222 -3.21 11.01 13.77
N VAL A 223 -3.16 10.34 14.91
CA VAL A 223 -1.91 9.89 15.54
C VAL A 223 -1.75 8.40 15.26
N LEU A 224 -0.77 8.06 14.41
CA LEU A 224 -0.38 6.67 14.19
C LEU A 224 0.56 6.22 15.33
N TYR A 225 0.03 5.47 16.30
CA TYR A 225 0.80 4.97 17.44
C TYR A 225 1.73 3.78 17.09
N GLU A 226 1.40 3.00 16.06
CA GLU A 226 2.17 1.84 15.62
C GLU A 226 2.30 1.85 14.08
N THR A 227 3.51 2.05 13.56
CA THR A 227 3.78 2.02 12.11
C THR A 227 4.35 0.68 11.63
N LEU A 228 4.89 -0.13 12.55
CA LEU A 228 5.50 -1.43 12.27
C LEU A 228 5.04 -2.45 13.33
N ARG A 229 4.28 -3.46 12.90
CA ARG A 229 4.04 -4.65 13.72
C ARG A 229 5.12 -5.67 13.43
N PHE A 230 6.07 -5.76 14.34
CA PHE A 230 7.04 -6.84 14.29
C PHE A 230 6.36 -8.17 14.63
N PRO A 231 6.76 -9.29 13.99
CA PRO A 231 6.39 -10.61 14.47
C PRO A 231 6.79 -10.74 15.95
N THR A 232 5.97 -11.41 16.76
CA THR A 232 6.30 -11.69 18.17
C THR A 232 7.64 -12.41 18.32
N SER A 233 8.09 -13.12 17.30
CA SER A 233 9.38 -13.81 17.26
C SER A 233 10.58 -12.92 16.90
N ARG A 234 10.36 -11.67 16.44
CA ARG A 234 11.45 -10.75 16.06
C ARG A 234 11.00 -9.28 16.19
N PRO A 235 11.02 -8.72 17.42
CA PRO A 235 10.52 -7.37 17.71
C PRO A 235 11.44 -6.22 17.28
N SER A 236 12.58 -6.51 16.65
CA SER A 236 13.56 -5.51 16.21
C SER A 236 14.11 -5.82 14.82
N VAL A 237 14.55 -4.77 14.12
CA VAL A 237 15.29 -4.85 12.87
C VAL A 237 16.63 -4.15 13.04
N THR A 238 17.69 -4.81 12.61
CA THR A 238 19.04 -4.24 12.56
C THR A 238 19.20 -3.50 11.23
N LEU A 239 19.36 -2.18 11.28
CA LEU A 239 19.56 -1.35 10.09
C LEU A 239 21.03 -1.40 9.69
N ASN A 240 21.30 -1.51 8.39
CA ASN A 240 22.66 -1.31 7.88
C ASN A 240 22.84 0.18 7.56
N VAL A 241 23.65 0.87 8.35
CA VAL A 241 23.93 2.29 8.16
C VAL A 241 25.21 2.44 7.33
N PRO A 242 25.21 3.20 6.21
CA PRO A 242 26.40 3.41 5.40
C PRO A 242 27.59 3.89 6.23
N GLY A 243 28.72 3.18 6.12
CA GLY A 243 29.95 3.49 6.87
C GLY A 243 29.95 3.05 8.34
N GLN A 244 28.82 2.55 8.88
CA GLN A 244 28.70 2.08 10.26
C GLN A 244 28.35 0.59 10.35
N GLY A 245 27.88 -0.03 9.26
CA GLY A 245 27.52 -1.43 9.22
C GLY A 245 26.16 -1.69 9.89
N PHE A 246 25.93 -2.93 10.31
CA PHE A 246 24.71 -3.33 10.98
C PHE A 246 24.69 -2.79 12.42
N VAL A 247 23.73 -1.90 12.70
CA VAL A 247 23.48 -1.32 14.02
C VAL A 247 22.09 -1.74 14.50
N GLU A 248 22.00 -2.16 15.77
CA GLU A 248 20.71 -2.41 16.45
C GLU A 248 20.02 -1.10 16.82
#